data_AF-A0A4U0XIS6-F1
#
_entry.id   AF-A0A4U0XIS6-F1
#
_cell.length_a   1.000
_cell.length_b   1.000
_cell.length_c   1.000
_cell.angle_alpha   90.00
_cell.angle_beta   90.00
_cell.angle_gamma   90.00
#
_symmetry.space_group_name_H-M   'P 1'
#
loop_
_entity.id
_entity.type
_entity.pdbx_description
1 polymer ?
#
loop_
_entity_poly.entity_id
_entity_poly.type
_entity_poly.pdbx_seq_one_letter_code
_entity_poly.pdbx_strand_id
1 'polypeptide(L)'
;MSSTTTLHSLTIDNINPHVKVAKYAVRGPLAVRSEEYRAKLAKGEKDLPFDTVISANIGNPQQLDQKPITFFRQVASILECPTLLEKEDVLRDGLGYKQDVIDRARKLLKDVKSVGAYSQSQGAVGIRQTVAEFIERRDGYPSHA
;
A
#
# COMPACT_ATOMS: atom_id res chain seq x y z
N MET A 1 19.97 -51.18 15.09
CA MET A 1 20.00 -49.87 15.77
C MET A 1 19.55 -48.84 14.77
N SER A 2 18.38 -48.22 14.98
CA SER A 2 17.79 -47.27 14.03
C SER A 2 18.52 -45.92 14.17
N SER A 3 19.28 -45.52 13.15
CA SER A 3 19.90 -44.20 13.10
C SER A 3 18.85 -43.18 12.68
N THR A 4 18.25 -42.50 13.65
CA THR A 4 17.38 -41.36 13.37
C THR A 4 18.25 -40.24 12.81
N THR A 5 17.99 -39.82 11.57
CA THR A 5 18.68 -38.69 10.93
C THR A 5 18.45 -37.44 11.77
N THR A 6 19.52 -36.78 12.23
CA THR A 6 19.41 -35.51 12.94
C THR A 6 18.79 -34.48 12.01
N LEU A 7 17.63 -33.94 12.40
CA LEU A 7 16.97 -32.89 11.64
C LEU A 7 17.87 -31.65 11.67
N HIS A 8 18.44 -31.30 10.52
CA HIS A 8 19.25 -30.10 10.39
C HIS A 8 18.34 -28.88 10.54
N SER A 9 18.46 -28.21 11.69
CA SER A 9 17.69 -27.01 12.00
C SER A 9 18.37 -25.78 11.41
N LEU A 10 17.57 -24.80 10.98
CA LEU A 10 18.07 -23.52 10.51
C LEU A 10 18.68 -22.73 11.69
N THR A 11 19.88 -22.19 11.52
CA THR A 11 20.59 -21.34 12.48
C THR A 11 21.14 -20.11 11.77
N ILE A 12 21.55 -19.08 12.52
CA ILE A 12 22.22 -17.91 11.94
C ILE A 12 23.51 -18.29 11.19
N ASP A 13 24.16 -19.38 11.60
CA ASP A 13 25.42 -19.81 11.03
C ASP A 13 25.25 -20.48 9.66
N ASN A 14 24.13 -21.18 9.44
CA ASN A 14 23.85 -21.93 8.21
C ASN A 14 22.89 -21.24 7.22
N ILE A 15 22.44 -20.01 7.50
CA ILE A 15 21.66 -19.21 6.53
C ILE A 15 22.54 -18.48 5.52
N ASN A 16 21.92 -18.03 4.43
CA ASN A 16 22.56 -17.27 3.36
C ASN A 16 23.34 -16.05 3.92
N PRO A 17 24.66 -15.94 3.66
CA PRO A 17 25.47 -14.83 4.15
C PRO A 17 25.00 -13.46 3.69
N HIS A 18 24.32 -13.35 2.54
CA HIS A 18 23.74 -12.09 2.07
C HIS A 18 22.61 -11.59 2.98
N VAL A 19 21.85 -12.48 3.61
CA VAL A 19 20.81 -12.12 4.58
C VAL A 19 21.45 -11.59 5.87
N LYS A 20 22.56 -12.19 6.30
CA LYS A 20 23.29 -11.76 7.51
C LYS A 20 23.82 -10.33 7.41
N VAL A 21 24.29 -9.94 6.24
CA VAL A 21 24.89 -8.61 6.01
C VAL A 21 23.88 -7.56 5.54
N ALA A 22 22.67 -7.97 5.15
CA ALA A 22 21.62 -7.05 4.71
C ALA A 22 21.20 -6.12 5.85
N LYS A 23 21.16 -4.81 5.59
CA LYS A 23 20.72 -3.79 6.55
C LYS A 23 19.55 -3.00 5.96
N TYR A 24 18.47 -2.90 6.72
CA TYR A 24 17.31 -2.06 6.38
C TYR A 24 16.96 -1.13 7.54
N ALA A 25 17.65 0.01 7.59
CA ALA A 25 17.64 0.90 8.75
C ALA A 25 16.28 1.58 9.01
N VAL A 26 15.42 1.72 7.98
CA VAL A 26 14.09 2.36 8.09
C VAL A 26 13.19 1.64 9.12
N ARG A 27 13.39 0.33 9.31
CA ARG A 27 12.73 -0.48 10.35
C ARG A 27 13.74 -1.14 11.30
N GLY A 28 14.86 -0.46 11.54
CA GLY A 28 15.94 -0.95 12.39
C GLY A 28 15.67 -0.80 13.90
N PRO A 29 16.73 -0.91 14.73
CA PRO A 29 16.61 -0.88 16.19
C PRO A 29 15.89 0.35 16.76
N LEU A 30 16.07 1.52 16.11
CA LEU A 30 15.38 2.75 16.54
C LEU A 30 13.86 2.63 16.38
N ALA A 31 13.37 2.06 15.28
CA ALA A 31 11.94 1.84 15.06
C ALA A 31 11.39 0.86 16.10
N VAL A 32 12.09 -0.26 16.35
CA VAL A 32 11.72 -1.24 17.38
C VAL A 32 11.63 -0.59 18.75
N ARG A 33 12.64 0.19 19.15
CA ARG A 33 12.65 0.91 20.44
C ARG A 33 11.51 1.91 20.55
N SER A 34 11.15 2.57 19.45
CA SER A 34 10.03 3.52 19.42
C SER A 34 8.68 2.83 19.67
N GLU A 35 8.49 1.61 19.17
CA GLU A 35 7.29 0.79 19.47
C GLU A 35 7.27 0.30 20.91
N GLU A 36 8.41 -0.07 21.49
CA GLU A 36 8.51 -0.40 22.92
C GLU A 36 8.03 0.78 23.78
N TYR A 37 8.48 2.00 23.47
CA TYR A 37 8.04 3.21 24.17
C TYR A 37 6.56 3.50 23.96
N ARG A 38 6.04 3.33 22.74
CA ARG A 38 4.60 3.50 22.47
C ARG A 38 3.76 2.51 23.27
N ALA A 39 4.20 1.25 23.38
CA ALA A 39 3.53 0.23 24.18
C ALA A 39 3.57 0.54 25.68
N LYS A 40 4.69 1.06 26.20
CA LYS A 40 4.79 1.53 27.60
C LYS A 40 3.82 2.67 27.90
N LEU A 41 3.80 3.69 27.03
CA LEU A 41 2.90 4.83 27.17
C LEU A 41 1.43 4.41 27.10
N ALA A 42 1.08 3.46 26.21
CA ALA A 42 -0.27 2.91 26.12
C ALA A 42 -0.70 2.13 27.38
N LYS A 43 0.24 1.57 28.14
CA LYS A 43 0.00 0.93 29.45
C LYS A 43 -0.10 1.95 30.60
N GLY A 44 0.13 3.24 30.33
CA GLY A 44 0.13 4.30 31.34
C GLY A 44 1.42 4.38 32.17
N GLU A 45 2.51 3.77 31.72
CA GLU A 45 3.84 3.94 32.33
C GLU A 45 4.29 5.41 32.19
N LYS A 46 4.84 5.99 33.28
CA LYS A 46 5.26 7.40 33.36
C LYS A 46 6.78 7.56 33.59
N ASP A 47 7.55 6.53 33.28
CA ASP A 47 9.02 6.50 33.41
C ASP A 47 9.74 7.19 32.25
N LEU A 48 9.00 7.54 31.18
CA LEU A 48 9.53 8.25 30.02
C LEU A 48 9.34 9.78 30.17
N PRO A 49 10.30 10.60 29.70
CA PRO A 49 10.23 12.07 29.80
C PRO A 49 9.29 12.72 28.77
N PHE A 50 8.40 11.95 28.15
CA PHE A 50 7.45 12.36 27.11
C PHE A 50 6.20 11.48 27.19
N ASP A 51 5.09 11.95 26.64
CA ASP A 51 3.78 11.29 26.67
C ASP A 51 3.40 10.58 25.36
N THR A 52 4.14 10.87 24.29
CA THR A 52 3.82 10.47 22.92
C THR A 52 5.09 10.16 22.12
N VAL A 53 4.96 9.26 21.14
CA VAL A 53 6.02 8.92 20.18
C VAL A 53 5.55 9.26 18.77
N ILE A 54 6.17 10.26 18.16
CA ILE A 54 5.89 10.71 16.79
C ILE A 54 6.83 10.01 15.82
N SER A 55 6.28 9.26 14.87
CA SER A 55 7.05 8.55 13.83
C SER A 55 7.41 9.50 12.68
N ALA A 56 8.57 10.16 12.79
CA ALA A 56 9.13 11.02 11.73
C ALA A 56 10.22 10.32 10.88
N ASN A 57 10.33 9.00 10.97
CA ASN A 57 11.39 8.19 10.35
C ASN A 57 11.01 7.57 9.00
N ILE A 58 9.73 7.59 8.63
CA ILE A 58 9.21 6.98 7.39
C ILE A 58 8.22 7.94 6.73
N GLY A 59 8.26 8.02 5.39
CA GLY A 59 7.28 8.75 4.61
C GLY A 59 5.92 8.05 4.63
N ASN A 60 5.19 8.16 5.75
CA ASN A 60 3.82 7.66 5.90
C ASN A 60 2.86 8.81 6.22
N PRO A 61 2.51 9.66 5.24
CA PRO A 61 1.82 10.91 5.52
C PRO A 61 0.42 10.73 6.13
N GLN A 62 -0.31 9.67 5.77
CA GLN A 62 -1.65 9.42 6.33
C GLN A 62 -1.59 9.00 7.81
N GLN A 63 -0.46 8.49 8.30
CA GLN A 63 -0.23 8.28 9.74
C GLN A 63 -0.02 9.61 10.48
N LEU A 64 0.35 10.67 9.76
CA LEU A 64 0.51 12.03 10.27
C LEU A 64 -0.63 12.93 9.75
N ASP A 65 -1.85 12.39 9.73
CA ASP A 65 -3.10 13.10 9.45
C ASP A 65 -3.25 13.70 8.04
N GLN A 66 -2.41 13.31 7.07
CA GLN A 66 -2.70 13.66 5.67
C GLN A 66 -4.04 13.04 5.26
N LYS A 67 -5.04 13.90 4.98
CA LYS A 67 -6.35 13.45 4.50
C LYS A 67 -6.20 12.75 3.15
N PRO A 68 -6.88 11.60 2.95
CA PRO A 68 -6.87 10.94 1.65
C PRO A 68 -7.57 11.80 0.58
N ILE A 69 -7.12 11.67 -0.66
CA ILE A 69 -7.76 12.35 -1.79
C ILE A 69 -9.09 11.65 -2.13
N THR A 70 -10.19 12.40 -2.05
CA THR A 70 -11.57 11.89 -2.20
C THR A 70 -11.78 11.16 -3.53
N PHE A 71 -11.32 11.73 -4.64
CA PHE A 71 -11.47 11.14 -5.97
C PHE A 71 -10.93 9.71 -6.03
N PHE A 72 -9.72 9.47 -5.51
CA PHE A 72 -9.12 8.13 -5.51
C PHE A 72 -9.90 7.14 -4.63
N ARG A 73 -10.36 7.59 -3.46
CA ARG A 73 -11.16 6.75 -2.55
C ARG A 73 -12.49 6.34 -3.19
N GLN A 74 -13.18 7.27 -3.83
CA GLN A 74 -14.46 7.01 -4.49
C GLN A 74 -14.29 6.09 -5.70
N VAL A 75 -13.29 6.32 -6.58
CA VAL A 75 -13.01 5.43 -7.71
C VAL A 75 -12.70 4.02 -7.22
N ALA A 76 -11.79 3.88 -6.24
CA ALA A 76 -11.42 2.57 -5.69
C ALA A 76 -12.64 1.82 -5.11
N SER A 77 -13.53 2.53 -4.40
CA SER A 77 -14.73 1.90 -3.82
C SER A 77 -15.65 1.26 -4.87
N ILE A 78 -15.78 1.87 -6.05
CA ILE A 78 -16.56 1.30 -7.16
C ILE A 78 -15.83 0.10 -7.78
N LEU A 79 -14.50 0.16 -7.89
CA LEU A 79 -13.75 -0.96 -8.46
C LEU A 79 -13.82 -2.21 -7.57
N GLU A 80 -13.79 -2.04 -6.25
CA GLU A 80 -13.94 -3.11 -5.28
C GLU A 80 -15.38 -3.62 -5.18
N CYS A 81 -16.37 -2.76 -5.45
CA CYS A 81 -17.79 -3.11 -5.44
C CYS A 81 -18.53 -2.59 -6.70
N PRO A 82 -18.38 -3.25 -7.86
CA PRO A 82 -18.93 -2.75 -9.13
C PRO A 82 -20.45 -2.63 -9.16
N THR A 83 -21.18 -3.38 -8.31
CA THR A 83 -22.64 -3.30 -8.18
C THR A 83 -23.13 -1.93 -7.70
N LEU A 84 -22.25 -1.09 -7.13
CA LEU A 84 -22.57 0.31 -6.82
C LEU A 84 -23.00 1.10 -8.06
N LEU A 85 -22.51 0.73 -9.25
CA LEU A 85 -22.90 1.38 -10.52
C LEU A 85 -24.36 1.13 -10.91
N GLU A 86 -25.03 0.14 -10.30
CA GLU A 86 -26.48 -0.10 -10.50
C GLU A 86 -27.34 0.97 -9.81
N LYS A 87 -26.74 1.76 -8.89
CA LYS A 87 -27.37 2.83 -8.11
C LYS A 87 -26.62 4.15 -8.30
N GLU A 88 -26.33 4.49 -9.55
CA GLU A 88 -25.54 5.69 -9.91
C GLU A 88 -26.21 7.00 -9.43
N ASP A 89 -27.53 7.06 -9.41
CA ASP A 89 -28.32 8.16 -8.84
C ASP A 89 -27.99 8.38 -7.36
N VAL A 90 -27.94 7.30 -6.57
CA VAL A 90 -27.57 7.37 -5.15
C VAL A 90 -26.12 7.82 -4.96
N LEU A 91 -25.20 7.32 -5.80
CA LEU A 91 -23.80 7.72 -5.76
C LEU A 91 -23.65 9.23 -6.01
N ARG A 92 -24.31 9.75 -7.05
CA ARG A 92 -24.18 11.15 -7.48
C ARG A 92 -24.92 12.10 -6.54
N ASP A 93 -26.20 11.83 -6.28
CA ASP A 93 -27.10 12.76 -5.62
C ASP A 93 -27.08 12.62 -4.08
N GLY A 94 -26.78 11.43 -3.57
CA GLY A 94 -26.74 11.13 -2.13
C GLY A 94 -25.35 11.11 -1.51
N LEU A 95 -24.33 10.65 -2.26
CA LEU A 95 -22.98 10.38 -1.72
C LEU A 95 -21.88 11.25 -2.32
N GLY A 96 -22.22 12.16 -3.24
CA GLY A 96 -21.30 13.15 -3.80
C GLY A 96 -20.23 12.57 -4.72
N TYR A 97 -20.49 11.43 -5.36
CA TYR A 97 -19.63 10.88 -6.41
C TYR A 97 -19.84 11.70 -7.67
N LYS A 98 -18.83 12.49 -8.04
CA LYS A 98 -18.89 13.31 -9.26
C LYS A 98 -18.84 12.43 -10.52
N GLN A 99 -19.30 12.96 -11.66
CA GLN A 99 -19.38 12.20 -12.91
C GLN A 99 -18.02 11.64 -13.35
N ASP A 100 -16.94 12.41 -13.17
CA ASP A 100 -15.58 12.01 -13.49
C ASP A 100 -15.09 10.79 -12.69
N VAL A 101 -15.60 10.58 -11.47
CA VAL A 101 -15.35 9.37 -10.68
C VAL A 101 -15.99 8.15 -11.36
N ILE A 102 -17.26 8.28 -11.75
CA ILE A 102 -18.02 7.20 -12.40
C ILE A 102 -17.38 6.82 -13.73
N ASP A 103 -17.07 7.84 -14.55
CA ASP A 103 -16.44 7.65 -15.85
C ASP A 103 -15.07 6.98 -15.72
N ARG A 104 -14.27 7.41 -14.73
CA ARG A 104 -12.98 6.78 -14.44
C ARG A 104 -13.14 5.33 -13.99
N ALA A 105 -14.08 5.03 -13.12
CA ALA A 105 -14.33 3.67 -12.65
C ALA A 105 -14.77 2.75 -13.80
N ARG A 106 -15.71 3.20 -14.66
CA ARG A 106 -16.16 2.45 -15.85
C ARG A 106 -15.01 2.19 -16.84
N LYS A 107 -14.16 3.18 -17.11
CA LYS A 107 -12.96 3.00 -17.95
C LYS A 107 -12.03 1.93 -17.37
N LEU A 108 -11.73 2.03 -16.08
CA LEU A 108 -10.84 1.07 -15.41
C LEU A 108 -11.44 -0.35 -15.42
N LEU A 109 -12.73 -0.52 -15.11
CA LEU A 109 -13.40 -1.82 -15.19
C LEU A 109 -13.36 -2.42 -16.59
N LYS A 110 -13.46 -1.60 -17.64
CA LYS A 110 -13.28 -2.08 -19.03
C LYS A 110 -11.86 -2.58 -19.29
N ASP A 111 -10.86 -1.83 -18.81
CA ASP A 111 -9.44 -2.10 -19.05
C ASP A 111 -8.90 -3.28 -18.23
N VAL A 112 -9.33 -3.42 -16.97
CA VAL A 112 -8.83 -4.46 -16.04
C VAL A 112 -9.79 -5.62 -15.84
N LYS A 113 -11.08 -5.46 -16.17
CA LYS A 113 -12.21 -6.39 -15.91
C LYS A 113 -12.50 -6.62 -14.42
N SER A 114 -11.50 -7.04 -13.66
CA SER A 114 -11.59 -7.34 -12.22
C SER A 114 -10.33 -6.88 -11.51
N VAL A 115 -10.49 -6.37 -10.28
CA VAL A 115 -9.37 -6.05 -9.38
C VAL A 115 -8.88 -7.27 -8.60
N GLY A 116 -9.57 -8.41 -8.69
CA GLY A 116 -9.20 -9.65 -7.99
C GLY A 116 -8.40 -10.66 -8.81
N ALA A 117 -8.30 -10.46 -10.13
CA ALA A 117 -7.56 -11.38 -11.02
C ALA A 117 -6.13 -10.89 -11.27
N TYR A 118 -5.23 -11.84 -11.57
CA TYR A 118 -3.89 -11.49 -12.03
C TYR A 118 -3.94 -10.71 -13.34
N SER A 119 -3.11 -9.67 -13.45
CA SER A 119 -2.78 -9.03 -14.72
C SER A 119 -1.58 -9.72 -15.38
N GLN A 120 -1.21 -9.27 -16.57
CA GLN A 120 0.13 -9.51 -17.12
C GLN A 120 1.21 -9.07 -16.12
N SER A 121 2.41 -9.69 -16.18
CA SER A 121 3.49 -9.47 -15.21
C SER A 121 3.99 -8.03 -15.17
N GLN A 122 3.87 -7.29 -16.28
CA GLN A 122 4.20 -5.87 -16.36
C GLN A 122 3.08 -4.96 -15.85
N GLY A 123 1.88 -5.51 -15.59
CA GLY A 123 0.67 -4.78 -15.26
C GLY A 123 -0.37 -4.79 -16.40
N ALA A 124 -1.60 -4.41 -16.06
CA ALA A 124 -2.69 -4.29 -17.02
C ALA A 124 -2.37 -3.23 -18.09
N VAL A 125 -2.57 -3.58 -19.36
CA VAL A 125 -2.18 -2.75 -20.52
C VAL A 125 -2.82 -1.37 -20.47
N GLY A 126 -4.13 -1.26 -20.17
CA GLY A 126 -4.81 0.03 -20.08
C GLY A 126 -4.27 0.96 -18.98
N ILE A 127 -3.78 0.38 -17.88
CA ILE A 127 -3.12 1.14 -16.81
C ILE A 127 -1.76 1.64 -17.28
N ARG A 128 -0.94 0.78 -17.89
CA ARG A 128 0.36 1.16 -18.45
C ARG A 128 0.23 2.26 -19.50
N GLN A 129 -0.77 2.16 -20.37
CA GLN A 129 -1.10 3.19 -21.35
C GLN A 129 -1.44 4.53 -20.67
N THR A 130 -2.26 4.51 -19.63
CA THR A 130 -2.59 5.73 -18.86
C THR A 130 -1.35 6.35 -18.20
N VAL A 131 -0.40 5.53 -17.74
CA VAL A 131 0.88 6.00 -17.16
C VAL A 131 1.77 6.62 -18.23
N ALA A 132 1.94 5.95 -19.37
CA ALA A 132 2.70 6.46 -20.50
C ALA A 132 2.16 7.81 -20.98
N GLU A 133 0.85 7.92 -21.19
CA GLU A 133 0.19 9.17 -21.57
C GLU A 133 0.37 10.29 -20.52
N PHE A 134 0.39 9.94 -19.23
CA PHE A 134 0.66 10.93 -18.17
C PHE A 134 2.11 11.44 -18.24
N ILE A 135 3.08 10.53 -18.41
CA ILE A 135 4.50 10.89 -18.54
C ILE A 135 4.71 11.76 -19.78
N GLU A 136 4.13 11.37 -20.91
CA GLU A 136 4.21 12.15 -22.15
C GLU A 136 3.66 13.57 -22.00
N ARG A 137 2.48 13.73 -21.37
CA ARG A 137 1.92 15.07 -21.10
C ARG A 137 2.77 15.88 -20.11
N ARG A 138 3.38 15.23 -19.11
CA ARG A 138 4.21 15.90 -18.11
C ARG A 138 5.52 16.40 -18.71
N ASP A 139 6.13 15.59 -19.59
CA ASP A 139 7.50 15.79 -20.05
C ASP A 139 7.58 16.38 -21.46
N GLY A 140 6.53 16.27 -22.28
CA GLY A 140 6.50 16.72 -23.66
C GLY A 140 7.25 15.79 -24.65
N TYR A 141 7.59 14.58 -24.21
CA TYR A 141 8.29 13.56 -25.02
C TYR A 141 7.51 12.25 -25.02
N PRO A 142 7.52 11.48 -26.14
CA PRO A 142 6.82 10.22 -26.22
C PRO A 142 7.17 9.24 -25.11
N SER A 143 6.15 8.54 -24.59
CA SER A 143 6.30 7.42 -23.65
C SER A 143 5.45 6.24 -24.11
N HIS A 144 5.89 5.02 -23.84
CA HIS A 144 5.25 3.80 -24.37
C HIS A 144 4.96 2.79 -23.25
N ALA A 145 3.83 2.09 -23.39
CA ALA A 145 3.26 1.16 -22.42
C ALA A 145 3.81 -0.27 -22.52
#